data_AF-A0A961X0K0-F1
#
_entry.id   AF-A0A961X0K0-F1
#
_cell.length_a   1.000
_cell.length_b   1.000
_cell.length_c   1.000
_cell.angle_alpha   90.00
_cell.angle_beta   90.00
_cell.angle_gamma   90.00
#
_symmetry.space_group_name_H-M   'P 1'
#
loop_
_entity.id
_entity.type
_entity.pdbx_description
1 polymer ?
#
loop_
_entity_poly.entity_id
_entity_poly.type
_entity_poly.pdbx_seq_one_letter_code
_entity_poly.pdbx_strand_id
1 'polypeptide(L)'
;MTTAFHRDQAKVLWLVYAAWCLVIGVASLIATAGAAQAKPFPVAQFSYYISDYDSQLKRLSLTVTKSETEIEADIAAAEAAGNARLTAAAIEQLLTKRPTDAALWLKLAQQLSAATPISDSDRWQIRSNIIGAALRAYSLVNSREDEAAALVIAANGFADRQYWRPALLAYKESLKLVEAPEIREAYEQMRIDHGFRVTNYSLENDAMPPRVCFDMSEPLSRTVADFSPYFAIEPGPLAAVTAEGTRLCVEGLKHGERYKVTVRKGIPAAVDDTSAKDMEFEFYVKDRSPSVRFTGNSFVLPRTGQNGIPLISVNSREAKLQLYQIGDRNLMASIMGSDFRSRISGYTADDIADRNGKLVWEGVMETPAPNNEDVTAAVPIDETLGALSPGLYVMTAKPASL
;
A
#
# COMPACT_ATOMS: atom_id res chain seq x y z
N MET A 1 -1.56 -51.81 79.08
CA MET A 1 -2.55 -51.32 78.09
C MET A 1 -2.18 -49.89 77.73
N THR A 2 -2.50 -49.50 76.49
CA THR A 2 -2.23 -48.20 75.82
C THR A 2 -0.77 -47.83 75.51
N THR A 3 -0.24 -48.38 74.41
CA THR A 3 0.48 -47.64 73.32
C THR A 3 0.88 -48.62 72.22
N ALA A 4 -0.11 -49.23 71.58
CA ALA A 4 0.05 -50.04 70.37
C ALA A 4 -0.79 -49.38 69.26
N PHE A 5 -0.34 -48.22 68.75
CA PHE A 5 -0.99 -47.58 67.58
C PHE A 5 -0.12 -46.58 66.78
N HIS A 6 1.20 -46.49 67.04
CA HIS A 6 2.05 -45.48 66.38
C HIS A 6 3.27 -46.01 65.61
N ARG A 7 3.41 -47.32 65.40
CA ARG A 7 4.62 -47.88 64.78
C ARG A 7 4.47 -48.33 63.32
N ASP A 8 3.29 -48.20 62.73
CA ASP A 8 3.00 -48.73 61.38
C ASP A 8 2.73 -47.68 60.28
N GLN A 9 2.71 -46.39 60.61
CA GLN A 9 2.53 -45.30 59.63
C GLN A 9 3.86 -44.77 59.06
N ALA A 10 5.01 -45.10 59.67
CA ALA A 10 6.31 -44.56 59.27
C ALA A 10 7.05 -45.40 58.18
N LYS A 11 6.62 -46.65 57.95
CA LYS A 11 7.27 -47.54 56.96
C LYS A 11 6.67 -47.48 55.56
N VAL A 12 5.43 -47.01 55.42
CA VAL A 12 4.76 -46.86 54.12
C VAL A 12 5.18 -45.56 53.40
N LEU A 13 5.57 -44.52 54.15
CA LEU A 13 5.98 -43.24 53.57
C LEU A 13 7.37 -43.26 52.89
N TRP A 14 8.26 -44.16 53.31
CA TRP A 14 9.62 -44.25 52.76
C TRP A 14 9.70 -44.98 51.40
N LEU A 15 8.76 -45.90 51.15
CA LEU A 15 8.70 -46.66 49.88
C LEU A 15 8.05 -45.86 48.74
N VAL A 16 7.25 -44.84 49.03
CA VAL A 16 6.65 -43.95 48.02
C VAL A 16 7.63 -42.86 47.56
N TYR A 17 8.52 -42.38 48.44
CA TYR A 17 9.53 -41.37 48.09
C TYR A 17 10.72 -41.93 47.31
N ALA A 18 11.11 -43.19 47.53
CA ALA A 18 12.18 -43.83 46.77
C ALA A 18 11.80 -44.16 45.31
N ALA A 19 10.51 -44.29 45.01
CA ALA A 19 10.00 -44.46 43.64
C ALA A 19 9.84 -43.13 42.86
N TRP A 20 9.92 -41.98 43.54
CA TRP A 20 9.83 -40.66 42.91
C TRP A 20 11.19 -40.00 42.62
N CYS A 21 12.29 -40.52 43.17
CA CYS A 21 13.64 -40.01 42.90
C CYS A 21 14.38 -40.74 41.77
N LEU A 22 13.82 -41.82 41.22
CA LEU A 22 14.45 -42.60 40.12
C LEU A 22 13.77 -42.40 38.75
N VAL A 23 12.87 -41.41 38.63
CA VAL A 23 12.26 -40.97 37.35
C VAL A 23 12.79 -39.60 36.89
N ILE A 24 13.65 -38.94 37.69
CA ILE A 24 14.21 -37.61 37.35
C ILE A 24 15.62 -37.70 36.74
N GLY A 25 16.21 -38.90 36.67
CA GLY A 25 17.48 -39.14 35.99
C GLY A 25 17.26 -39.87 34.68
N VAL A 26 17.63 -39.24 33.56
CA VAL A 26 17.66 -39.79 32.18
C VAL A 26 16.34 -39.64 31.40
N ALA A 27 16.06 -38.43 30.93
CA ALA A 27 15.45 -38.21 29.61
C ALA A 27 15.78 -36.80 29.11
N SER A 28 16.66 -36.78 28.10
CA SER A 28 16.76 -35.74 27.08
C SER A 28 17.44 -34.43 27.46
N LEU A 29 18.77 -34.45 27.32
CA LEU A 29 19.49 -33.41 26.58
C LEU A 29 18.73 -33.13 25.27
N ILE A 30 17.77 -32.21 25.30
CA ILE A 30 17.34 -31.54 24.08
C ILE A 30 18.53 -30.64 23.74
N ALA A 31 19.39 -31.13 22.86
CA ALA A 31 20.19 -30.22 22.06
C ALA A 31 19.19 -29.24 21.46
N THR A 32 19.17 -28.00 21.96
CA THR A 32 18.69 -26.89 21.17
C THR A 32 19.61 -26.86 19.97
N ALA A 33 19.28 -27.63 18.93
CA ALA A 33 19.71 -27.31 17.59
C ALA A 33 19.30 -25.85 17.46
N GLY A 34 20.29 -24.96 17.54
CA GLY A 34 20.06 -23.55 17.30
C GLY A 34 19.34 -23.51 15.98
N ALA A 35 18.05 -23.18 15.99
CA ALA A 35 17.35 -22.90 14.76
C ALA A 35 18.21 -21.83 14.10
N ALA A 36 18.89 -22.19 13.02
CA ALA A 36 19.73 -21.26 12.29
C ALA A 36 18.83 -20.06 12.04
N GLN A 37 19.16 -18.93 12.68
CA GLN A 37 18.29 -17.77 12.66
C GLN A 37 18.08 -17.45 11.19
N ALA A 38 16.81 -17.43 10.76
CA ALA A 38 16.51 -17.19 9.36
C ALA A 38 17.18 -15.87 8.96
N LYS A 39 17.96 -15.92 7.87
CA LYS A 39 18.66 -14.73 7.38
C LYS A 39 17.65 -13.60 7.16
N PRO A 40 18.00 -12.34 7.47
CA PRO A 40 17.02 -11.25 7.57
C PRO A 40 16.36 -10.89 6.24
N PHE A 41 17.08 -10.99 5.12
CA PHE A 41 16.48 -10.83 3.79
C PHE A 41 15.56 -12.03 3.44
N PRO A 42 14.29 -11.80 3.03
CA PRO A 42 13.28 -12.85 2.88
C PRO A 42 13.39 -13.59 1.53
N VAL A 43 14.46 -14.38 1.36
CA VAL A 43 14.75 -15.13 0.11
C VAL A 43 13.55 -15.95 -0.39
N ALA A 44 12.76 -16.53 0.51
CA ALA A 44 11.61 -17.36 0.17
C ALA A 44 10.58 -16.64 -0.72
N GLN A 45 10.39 -15.32 -0.53
CA GLN A 45 9.49 -14.50 -1.36
C GLN A 45 9.95 -14.37 -2.82
N PHE A 46 11.23 -14.64 -3.08
CA PHE A 46 11.90 -14.52 -4.38
C PHE A 46 12.43 -15.86 -4.89
N SER A 47 11.97 -16.97 -4.30
CA SER A 47 12.40 -18.33 -4.62
C SER A 47 12.18 -18.72 -6.10
N TYR A 48 11.27 -18.04 -6.80
CA TYR A 48 11.10 -18.18 -8.25
C TYR A 48 12.39 -17.94 -9.04
N TYR A 49 13.19 -16.93 -8.69
CA TYR A 49 14.46 -16.64 -9.37
C TYR A 49 15.48 -17.77 -9.20
N ILE A 50 15.52 -18.37 -8.02
CA ILE A 50 16.40 -19.51 -7.72
C ILE A 50 15.91 -20.74 -8.48
N SER A 51 14.60 -21.01 -8.44
CA SER A 51 13.99 -22.20 -9.06
C SER A 51 14.09 -22.18 -10.60
N ASP A 52 13.93 -21.01 -11.21
CA ASP A 52 14.13 -20.82 -12.65
C ASP A 52 15.59 -21.09 -13.02
N TYR A 53 16.55 -20.59 -12.24
CA TYR A 53 17.97 -20.85 -12.49
C TYR A 53 18.35 -22.32 -12.26
N ASP A 54 17.87 -22.95 -11.19
CA ASP A 54 18.07 -24.39 -10.95
C ASP A 54 17.55 -25.23 -12.14
N SER A 55 16.42 -24.83 -12.72
CA SER A 55 15.87 -25.47 -13.92
C SER A 55 16.75 -25.26 -15.17
N GLN A 56 17.38 -24.09 -15.32
CA GLN A 56 18.37 -23.83 -16.37
C GLN A 56 19.61 -24.72 -16.19
N LEU A 57 20.19 -24.77 -14.99
CA LEU A 57 21.36 -25.61 -14.71
C LEU A 57 21.08 -27.10 -14.90
N LYS A 58 19.87 -27.57 -14.54
CA LYS A 58 19.44 -28.95 -14.81
C LYS A 58 19.35 -29.28 -16.29
N ARG A 59 18.96 -28.32 -17.14
CA ARG A 59 18.99 -28.52 -18.60
C ARG A 59 20.42 -28.52 -19.12
N LEU A 60 21.26 -27.61 -18.63
CA LEU A 60 22.66 -27.53 -18.97
C LEU A 60 23.40 -28.83 -18.63
N SER A 61 23.13 -29.42 -17.47
CA SER A 61 23.80 -30.65 -17.00
C SER A 61 23.60 -31.85 -17.95
N LEU A 62 22.54 -31.86 -18.77
CA LEU A 62 22.31 -32.91 -19.78
C LEU A 62 23.27 -32.82 -20.97
N THR A 63 23.94 -31.67 -21.14
CA THR A 63 24.82 -31.37 -22.27
C THR A 63 26.30 -31.26 -21.89
N VAL A 64 26.60 -31.07 -20.60
CA VAL A 64 27.98 -30.92 -20.12
C VAL A 64 28.68 -32.28 -20.06
N THR A 65 29.61 -32.51 -20.98
CA THR A 65 30.46 -33.72 -21.02
C THR A 65 31.86 -33.52 -20.45
N LYS A 66 32.30 -32.27 -20.30
CA LYS A 66 33.62 -31.91 -19.76
C LYS A 66 33.80 -32.36 -18.31
N SER A 67 35.03 -32.69 -17.94
CA SER A 67 35.47 -32.93 -16.56
C SER A 67 35.55 -31.64 -15.75
N GLU A 68 35.57 -31.73 -14.42
CA GLU A 68 35.69 -30.53 -13.56
C GLU A 68 36.99 -29.76 -13.82
N THR A 69 38.10 -30.47 -14.04
CA THR A 69 39.41 -29.85 -14.31
C THR A 69 39.45 -29.11 -15.64
N GLU A 70 38.76 -29.63 -16.67
CA GLU A 70 38.63 -28.92 -17.96
C GLU A 70 37.80 -27.65 -17.81
N ILE A 71 36.71 -27.70 -17.02
CA ILE A 71 35.87 -26.52 -16.77
C ILE A 71 36.61 -25.48 -15.94
N GLU A 72 37.38 -25.89 -14.92
CA GLU A 72 38.22 -24.98 -14.13
C GLU A 72 39.28 -24.28 -15.00
N ALA A 73 39.89 -25.00 -15.96
CA ALA A 73 40.79 -24.41 -16.94
C ALA A 73 40.08 -23.41 -17.87
N ASP A 74 38.85 -23.70 -18.31
CA ASP A 74 38.03 -22.78 -19.10
C ASP A 74 37.68 -21.50 -18.32
N ILE A 75 37.34 -21.62 -17.03
CA ILE A 75 37.10 -20.47 -16.14
C ILE A 75 38.36 -19.60 -16.08
N ALA A 76 39.51 -20.18 -15.77
CA ALA A 76 40.76 -19.42 -15.65
C ALA A 76 41.16 -18.73 -16.98
N ALA A 77 40.96 -19.39 -18.12
CA ALA A 77 41.22 -18.81 -19.43
C ALA A 77 40.26 -17.65 -19.75
N ALA A 78 38.97 -17.78 -19.43
CA ALA A 78 37.98 -16.73 -19.63
C ALA A 78 38.24 -15.51 -18.73
N GLU A 79 38.69 -15.73 -17.50
CA GLU A 79 39.09 -14.66 -16.57
C GLU A 79 40.33 -13.92 -17.04
N ALA A 80 41.36 -14.65 -17.50
CA ALA A 80 42.56 -14.05 -18.08
C ALA A 80 42.25 -13.19 -19.31
N ALA A 81 41.19 -13.54 -20.05
CA ALA A 81 40.69 -12.77 -21.19
C ALA A 81 39.77 -11.60 -20.80
N GLY A 82 39.43 -11.42 -19.51
CA GLY A 82 38.48 -10.41 -19.06
C GLY A 82 37.05 -10.62 -19.57
N ASN A 83 36.69 -11.85 -19.97
CA ASN A 83 35.40 -12.14 -20.58
C ASN A 83 34.42 -12.64 -19.52
N ALA A 84 33.70 -11.71 -18.89
CA ALA A 84 32.78 -12.03 -17.81
C ALA A 84 31.64 -12.97 -18.22
N ARG A 85 31.14 -12.83 -19.45
CA ARG A 85 30.08 -13.69 -19.99
C ARG A 85 30.56 -15.13 -20.17
N LEU A 86 31.73 -15.31 -20.76
CA LEU A 86 32.33 -16.63 -20.94
C LEU A 86 32.67 -17.26 -19.59
N THR A 87 33.15 -16.45 -18.64
CA THR A 87 33.44 -16.89 -17.27
C THR A 87 32.17 -17.37 -16.57
N ALA A 88 31.08 -16.61 -16.64
CA ALA A 88 29.78 -16.99 -16.08
C ALA A 88 29.29 -18.33 -16.67
N ALA A 89 29.34 -18.49 -18.00
CA ALA A 89 28.92 -19.71 -18.66
C ALA A 89 29.77 -20.94 -18.25
N ALA A 90 31.07 -20.77 -18.02
CA ALA A 90 31.92 -21.84 -17.52
C ALA A 90 31.64 -22.17 -16.04
N ILE A 91 31.38 -21.15 -15.20
CA ILE A 91 30.96 -21.36 -13.81
C ILE A 91 29.61 -22.09 -13.73
N GLU A 92 28.65 -21.77 -14.59
CA GLU A 92 27.36 -22.49 -14.68
C GLU A 92 27.58 -23.98 -14.93
N GLN A 93 28.51 -24.35 -15.83
CA GLN A 93 28.86 -25.75 -16.08
C GLN A 93 29.44 -26.42 -14.83
N LEU A 94 30.32 -25.74 -14.09
CA LEU A 94 30.89 -26.28 -12.86
C LEU A 94 29.83 -26.44 -11.76
N LEU A 95 28.90 -25.49 -11.65
CA LEU A 95 27.77 -25.56 -10.72
C LEU A 95 26.80 -26.71 -11.02
N THR A 96 26.74 -27.22 -12.25
CA THR A 96 25.99 -28.47 -12.52
C THR A 96 26.57 -29.69 -11.80
N LYS A 97 27.86 -29.65 -11.44
CA LYS A 97 28.58 -30.71 -10.71
C LYS A 97 28.72 -30.36 -9.22
N ARG A 98 28.83 -29.08 -8.88
CA ARG A 98 28.98 -28.55 -7.51
C ARG A 98 27.82 -27.59 -7.12
N PRO A 99 26.56 -28.05 -7.06
CA PRO A 99 25.38 -27.16 -6.91
C PRO A 99 25.25 -26.46 -5.56
N THR A 100 26.05 -26.87 -4.56
CA THR A 100 26.08 -26.31 -3.20
C THR A 100 27.32 -25.48 -2.92
N ASP A 101 28.18 -25.24 -3.91
CA ASP A 101 29.39 -24.43 -3.76
C ASP A 101 29.03 -22.94 -3.67
N ALA A 102 29.05 -22.40 -2.46
CA ALA A 102 28.66 -21.03 -2.16
C ALA A 102 29.54 -19.99 -2.87
N ALA A 103 30.85 -20.24 -2.96
CA ALA A 103 31.81 -19.32 -3.57
C ALA A 103 31.60 -19.25 -5.09
N LEU A 104 31.32 -20.39 -5.74
CA LEU A 104 30.98 -20.42 -7.16
C LEU A 104 29.68 -19.67 -7.46
N TRP A 105 28.66 -19.80 -6.62
CA TRP A 105 27.42 -19.03 -6.79
C TRP A 105 27.64 -17.51 -6.67
N LEU A 106 28.44 -17.08 -5.69
CA LEU A 106 28.77 -15.66 -5.54
C LEU A 106 29.58 -15.14 -6.73
N LYS A 107 30.59 -15.89 -7.16
CA LYS A 107 31.41 -15.57 -8.33
C LYS A 107 30.56 -15.52 -9.60
N LEU A 108 29.62 -16.46 -9.78
CA LEU A 108 28.66 -16.42 -10.88
C LEU A 108 27.86 -15.12 -10.88
N ALA A 109 27.29 -14.72 -9.73
CA ALA A 109 26.52 -13.50 -9.62
C ALA A 109 27.34 -12.24 -9.98
N GLN A 110 28.62 -12.19 -9.58
CA GLN A 110 29.56 -11.13 -9.95
C GLN A 110 29.81 -11.10 -11.46
N GLN A 111 30.09 -12.25 -12.07
CA GLN A 111 30.38 -12.36 -13.50
C GLN A 111 29.15 -12.03 -14.37
N LEU A 112 27.95 -12.44 -13.95
CA LEU A 112 26.70 -12.06 -14.62
C LEU A 112 26.47 -10.55 -14.53
N SER A 113 26.79 -9.92 -13.41
CA SER A 113 26.64 -8.47 -13.23
C SER A 113 27.60 -7.66 -14.10
N ALA A 114 28.79 -8.21 -14.38
CA ALA A 114 29.78 -7.61 -15.28
C ALA A 114 29.54 -7.96 -16.76
N ALA A 115 28.69 -8.94 -17.07
CA ALA A 115 28.46 -9.41 -18.43
C ALA A 115 27.67 -8.39 -19.26
N THR A 116 28.15 -8.09 -20.47
CA THR A 116 27.42 -7.25 -21.42
C THR A 116 26.32 -8.06 -22.14
N PRO A 117 25.05 -7.59 -22.15
CA PRO A 117 23.99 -8.25 -22.90
C PRO A 117 24.21 -8.18 -24.40
N ILE A 118 23.89 -9.25 -25.13
CA ILE A 118 24.03 -9.32 -26.61
C ILE A 118 22.72 -9.05 -27.35
N SER A 119 21.59 -9.08 -26.65
CA SER A 119 20.26 -8.76 -27.18
C SER A 119 19.32 -8.34 -26.04
N ASP A 120 18.14 -7.85 -26.35
CA ASP A 120 17.15 -7.49 -25.32
C ASP A 120 16.55 -8.69 -24.60
N SER A 121 16.35 -9.82 -25.31
CA SER A 121 15.95 -11.09 -24.69
C SER A 121 17.00 -11.57 -23.70
N ASP A 122 18.26 -11.51 -24.11
CA ASP A 122 19.40 -11.85 -23.27
C ASP A 122 19.56 -10.91 -22.07
N ARG A 123 19.34 -9.60 -22.26
CA ARG A 123 19.33 -8.60 -21.17
C ARG A 123 18.30 -8.96 -20.10
N TRP A 124 17.08 -9.33 -20.52
CA TRP A 124 16.02 -9.72 -19.59
C TRP A 124 16.39 -10.99 -18.81
N GLN A 125 17.00 -11.97 -19.49
CA GLN A 125 17.43 -13.21 -18.86
C GLN A 125 18.58 -13.01 -17.88
N ILE A 126 19.64 -12.28 -18.27
CA ILE A 126 20.79 -11.95 -17.41
C ILE A 126 20.31 -11.28 -16.13
N ARG A 127 19.41 -10.29 -16.21
CA ARG A 127 18.84 -9.62 -15.03
C ARG A 127 18.09 -10.57 -14.09
N SER A 128 17.40 -11.58 -14.63
CA SER A 128 16.77 -12.63 -13.83
C SER A 128 17.82 -13.52 -13.14
N ASN A 129 18.82 -13.96 -13.91
CA ASN A 129 19.88 -14.84 -13.45
C ASN A 129 20.77 -14.19 -12.38
N ILE A 130 21.05 -12.88 -12.48
CA ILE A 130 21.77 -12.12 -11.44
C ILE A 130 21.08 -12.28 -10.08
N ILE A 131 19.76 -12.06 -10.02
CA ILE A 131 19.00 -12.20 -8.78
C ILE A 131 19.04 -13.65 -8.28
N GLY A 132 18.81 -14.62 -9.18
CA GLY A 132 18.83 -16.05 -8.83
C GLY A 132 20.16 -16.50 -8.24
N ALA A 133 21.28 -16.19 -8.92
CA ALA A 133 22.61 -16.54 -8.46
C ALA A 133 22.99 -15.82 -7.16
N ALA A 134 22.67 -14.53 -7.04
CA ALA A 134 22.96 -13.75 -5.84
C ALA A 134 22.19 -14.26 -4.61
N LEU A 135 20.89 -14.55 -4.75
CA LEU A 135 20.08 -15.08 -3.64
C LEU A 135 20.46 -16.52 -3.28
N ARG A 136 20.86 -17.33 -4.27
CA ARG A 136 21.41 -18.67 -4.04
C ARG A 136 22.74 -18.60 -3.30
N ALA A 137 23.65 -17.72 -3.72
CA ALA A 137 24.90 -17.44 -3.02
C ALA A 137 24.63 -17.02 -1.57
N TYR A 138 23.80 -15.99 -1.36
CA TYR A 138 23.39 -15.49 -0.05
C TYR A 138 22.82 -16.58 0.86
N SER A 139 22.12 -17.56 0.31
CA SER A 139 21.56 -18.68 1.09
C SER A 139 22.60 -19.70 1.54
N LEU A 140 23.78 -19.74 0.91
CA LEU A 140 24.81 -20.77 1.13
C LEU A 140 26.08 -20.22 1.83
N VAL A 141 26.44 -18.96 1.59
CA VAL A 141 27.60 -18.31 2.23
C VAL A 141 27.37 -18.13 3.73
N ASN A 142 28.44 -18.04 4.52
CA ASN A 142 28.37 -17.88 5.99
C ASN A 142 29.26 -16.75 6.54
N SER A 143 29.98 -16.02 5.68
CA SER A 143 30.77 -14.85 6.07
C SER A 143 29.92 -13.58 5.94
N ARG A 144 30.16 -12.58 6.80
CA ARG A 144 29.42 -11.31 6.74
C ARG A 144 29.70 -10.57 5.44
N GLU A 145 30.93 -10.66 4.96
CA GLU A 145 31.43 -10.02 3.75
C GLU A 145 30.78 -10.60 2.49
N ASP A 146 30.72 -11.94 2.37
CA ASP A 146 30.11 -12.59 1.21
C ASP A 146 28.59 -12.44 1.22
N GLU A 147 27.95 -12.45 2.41
CA GLU A 147 26.53 -12.16 2.54
C GLU A 147 26.21 -10.72 2.08
N ALA A 148 26.99 -9.75 2.54
CA ALA A 148 26.84 -8.36 2.14
C ALA A 148 27.03 -8.18 0.63
N ALA A 149 28.05 -8.80 0.04
CA ALA A 149 28.34 -8.75 -1.38
C ALA A 149 27.21 -9.39 -2.21
N ALA A 150 26.71 -10.57 -1.81
CA ALA A 150 25.58 -11.21 -2.47
C ALA A 150 24.33 -10.33 -2.44
N LEU A 151 24.05 -9.66 -1.31
CA LEU A 151 22.91 -8.74 -1.18
C LEU A 151 23.06 -7.47 -2.03
N VAL A 152 24.26 -6.90 -2.18
CA VAL A 152 24.49 -5.77 -3.10
C VAL A 152 24.18 -6.17 -4.54
N ILE A 153 24.64 -7.36 -4.96
CA ILE A 153 24.36 -7.87 -6.32
C ILE A 153 22.86 -8.10 -6.51
N ALA A 154 22.19 -8.70 -5.52
CA ALA A 154 20.74 -8.88 -5.56
C ALA A 154 20.01 -7.53 -5.63
N ALA A 155 20.44 -6.53 -4.84
CA ALA A 155 19.85 -5.19 -4.83
C ALA A 155 19.91 -4.53 -6.21
N ASN A 156 21.08 -4.58 -6.86
CA ASN A 156 21.25 -4.10 -8.23
C ASN A 156 20.40 -4.89 -9.23
N GLY A 157 20.34 -6.21 -9.12
CA GLY A 157 19.49 -7.04 -9.98
C GLY A 157 18.01 -6.68 -9.86
N PHE A 158 17.51 -6.42 -8.65
CA PHE A 158 16.14 -5.96 -8.42
C PHE A 158 15.90 -4.55 -8.99
N ALA A 159 16.84 -3.62 -8.77
CA ALA A 159 16.76 -2.25 -9.29
C ALA A 159 16.71 -2.22 -10.82
N ASP A 160 17.52 -3.05 -11.49
CA ASP A 160 17.55 -3.23 -12.95
C ASP A 160 16.21 -3.71 -13.55
N ARG A 161 15.38 -4.36 -12.71
CA ARG A 161 14.03 -4.80 -13.04
C ARG A 161 12.95 -3.87 -12.48
N GLN A 162 13.34 -2.72 -11.93
CA GLN A 162 12.47 -1.73 -11.30
C GLN A 162 11.69 -2.27 -10.09
N TYR A 163 12.22 -3.30 -9.43
CA TYR A 163 11.68 -3.86 -8.20
C TYR A 163 12.33 -3.13 -7.00
N TRP A 164 11.91 -1.89 -6.77
CA TRP A 164 12.58 -0.97 -5.85
C TRP A 164 12.52 -1.39 -4.38
N ARG A 165 11.37 -1.90 -3.93
CA ARG A 165 11.18 -2.33 -2.53
C ARG A 165 12.17 -3.44 -2.11
N PRO A 166 12.30 -4.57 -2.85
CA PRO A 166 13.31 -5.57 -2.52
C PRO A 166 14.74 -5.10 -2.77
N ALA A 167 14.98 -4.20 -3.74
CA ALA A 167 16.30 -3.59 -3.92
C ALA A 167 16.75 -2.80 -2.68
N LEU A 168 15.89 -1.91 -2.19
CA LEU A 168 16.11 -1.13 -0.97
C LEU A 168 16.32 -2.03 0.25
N LEU A 169 15.53 -3.09 0.38
CA LEU A 169 15.67 -4.06 1.48
C LEU A 169 17.02 -4.79 1.41
N ALA A 170 17.41 -5.27 0.23
CA ALA A 170 18.69 -5.95 0.04
C ALA A 170 19.88 -5.04 0.37
N TYR A 171 19.85 -3.78 -0.09
CA TYR A 171 20.85 -2.78 0.30
C TYR A 171 20.89 -2.53 1.80
N LYS A 172 19.72 -2.34 2.42
CA LYS A 172 19.62 -2.13 3.86
C LYS A 172 20.20 -3.29 4.67
N GLU A 173 19.87 -4.53 4.30
CA GLU A 173 20.40 -5.72 4.97
C GLU A 173 21.91 -5.89 4.72
N SER A 174 22.39 -5.57 3.52
CA SER A 174 23.83 -5.58 3.22
C SER A 174 24.60 -4.59 4.11
N LEU A 175 24.10 -3.37 4.26
CA LEU A 175 24.72 -2.32 5.08
C LEU A 175 24.72 -2.65 6.58
N LYS A 176 23.79 -3.47 7.08
CA LYS A 176 23.83 -4.00 8.46
C LYS A 176 24.97 -5.02 8.66
N LEU A 177 25.40 -5.69 7.59
CA LEU A 177 26.48 -6.66 7.60
C LEU A 177 27.84 -5.99 7.43
N VAL A 178 27.98 -5.15 6.40
CA VAL A 178 29.21 -4.41 6.09
C VAL A 178 28.84 -2.98 5.66
N GLU A 179 29.31 -2.01 6.43
CA GLU A 179 29.15 -0.59 6.09
C GLU A 179 30.18 -0.20 5.02
N ALA A 180 29.71 0.26 3.86
CA ALA A 180 30.56 0.70 2.76
C ALA A 180 30.04 2.06 2.22
N PRO A 181 30.89 3.11 2.13
CA PRO A 181 30.44 4.46 1.75
C PRO A 181 29.71 4.50 0.40
N GLU A 182 30.23 3.81 -0.62
CA GLU A 182 29.63 3.78 -1.96
C GLU A 182 28.25 3.10 -1.96
N ILE A 183 28.09 2.02 -1.19
CA ILE A 183 26.81 1.31 -1.06
C ILE A 183 25.81 2.13 -0.23
N ARG A 184 26.28 2.83 0.80
CA ARG A 184 25.46 3.76 1.59
C ARG A 184 24.91 4.88 0.71
N GLU A 185 25.76 5.50 -0.11
CA GLU A 185 25.35 6.54 -1.03
C GLU A 185 24.32 6.02 -2.05
N ALA A 186 24.57 4.86 -2.67
CA ALA A 186 23.62 4.24 -3.60
C ALA A 186 22.27 3.92 -2.94
N TYR A 187 22.28 3.41 -1.70
CA TYR A 187 21.08 3.15 -0.93
C TYR A 187 20.28 4.42 -0.63
N GLU A 188 20.92 5.48 -0.11
CA GLU A 188 20.23 6.73 0.21
C GLU A 188 19.68 7.42 -1.04
N GLN A 189 20.42 7.39 -2.16
CA GLN A 189 19.94 7.92 -3.44
C GLN A 189 18.70 7.14 -3.92
N MET A 190 18.72 5.80 -3.84
CA MET A 190 17.56 4.98 -4.18
C MET A 190 16.36 5.25 -3.25
N ARG A 191 16.59 5.56 -1.97
CA ARG A 191 15.49 5.96 -1.06
C ARG A 191 14.84 7.26 -1.48
N ILE A 192 15.64 8.24 -1.95
CA ILE A 192 15.13 9.51 -2.45
C ILE A 192 14.28 9.30 -3.71
N ASP A 193 14.77 8.52 -4.67
CA ASP A 193 14.12 8.39 -5.97
C ASP A 193 12.93 7.41 -5.94
N HIS A 194 13.06 6.33 -5.16
CA HIS A 194 12.18 5.17 -5.22
C HIS A 194 11.69 4.65 -3.86
N GLY A 195 12.12 5.25 -2.75
CA GLY A 195 11.72 4.84 -1.40
C GLY A 195 10.33 5.33 -0.99
N PHE A 196 10.09 5.32 0.33
CA PHE A 196 8.85 5.86 0.90
C PHE A 196 8.75 7.38 0.67
N ARG A 197 7.69 7.83 -0.01
CA ARG A 197 7.53 9.24 -0.41
C ARG A 197 6.07 9.58 -0.73
N VAL A 198 5.79 10.88 -0.86
CA VAL A 198 4.53 11.35 -1.45
C VAL A 198 4.55 11.03 -2.95
N THR A 199 3.50 10.42 -3.46
CA THR A 199 3.33 10.08 -4.89
C THR A 199 2.40 11.04 -5.59
N ASN A 200 1.43 11.60 -4.87
CA ASN A 200 0.44 12.53 -5.39
C ASN A 200 -0.16 13.38 -4.26
N TYR A 201 -0.86 14.45 -4.59
CA TYR A 201 -1.70 15.19 -3.65
C TYR A 201 -3.02 15.61 -4.30
N SER A 202 -4.05 15.79 -3.49
CA SER A 202 -5.37 16.24 -3.92
C SER A 202 -5.94 17.28 -2.96
N LEU A 203 -6.71 18.23 -3.52
CA LEU A 203 -7.43 19.23 -2.76
C LEU A 203 -8.91 18.90 -2.70
N GLU A 204 -9.43 18.76 -1.49
CA GLU A 204 -10.85 18.59 -1.24
C GLU A 204 -11.48 19.96 -0.94
N ASN A 205 -11.64 20.77 -1.99
CA ASN A 205 -12.19 22.13 -1.86
C ASN A 205 -13.65 22.12 -1.40
N ASP A 206 -14.43 21.10 -1.76
CA ASP A 206 -15.86 21.05 -1.42
C ASP A 206 -16.14 20.60 0.02
N ALA A 207 -15.11 20.13 0.75
CA ALA A 207 -15.19 19.76 2.15
C ALA A 207 -15.34 20.98 3.07
N MET A 208 -15.88 20.76 4.27
CA MET A 208 -16.10 21.80 5.28
C MET A 208 -15.58 21.33 6.65
N PRO A 209 -14.41 21.84 7.12
CA PRO A 209 -13.49 22.72 6.39
C PRO A 209 -12.78 22.00 5.21
N PRO A 210 -12.25 22.74 4.22
CA PRO A 210 -11.47 22.16 3.13
C PRO A 210 -10.15 21.58 3.66
N ARG A 211 -9.60 20.62 2.92
CA ARG A 211 -8.38 19.91 3.29
C ARG A 211 -7.53 19.55 2.07
N VAL A 212 -6.25 19.31 2.30
CA VAL A 212 -5.32 18.75 1.30
C VAL A 212 -4.88 17.37 1.75
N CYS A 213 -4.90 16.38 0.87
CA CYS A 213 -4.48 15.02 1.15
C CYS A 213 -3.26 14.65 0.31
N PHE A 214 -2.26 14.02 0.93
CA PHE A 214 -1.04 13.53 0.32
C PHE A 214 -1.07 12.01 0.25
N ASP A 215 -1.01 11.46 -0.96
CA ASP A 215 -0.93 10.02 -1.19
C ASP A 215 0.51 9.55 -0.97
N MET A 216 0.68 8.54 -0.12
CA MET A 216 1.99 7.95 0.18
C MET A 216 2.24 6.69 -0.64
N SER A 217 3.50 6.40 -0.97
CA SER A 217 3.88 5.20 -1.74
C SER A 217 3.72 3.88 -0.98
N GLU A 218 3.54 3.94 0.34
CA GLU A 218 3.34 2.77 1.21
C GLU A 218 2.34 3.08 2.33
N PRO A 219 1.82 2.04 3.02
CA PRO A 219 1.09 2.23 4.27
C PRO A 219 1.91 2.97 5.32
N LEU A 220 1.25 3.86 6.07
CA LEU A 220 1.82 4.63 7.17
C LEU A 220 2.07 3.76 8.41
N SER A 221 3.05 4.13 9.22
CA SER A 221 3.28 3.44 10.50
C SER A 221 2.07 3.56 11.41
N ARG A 222 1.69 2.43 12.03
CA ARG A 222 0.67 2.39 13.09
C ARG A 222 1.22 2.76 14.47
N THR A 223 2.55 2.92 14.60
CA THR A 223 3.19 3.31 15.86
C THR A 223 3.18 4.82 16.08
N VAL A 224 2.89 5.60 15.05
CA VAL A 224 2.75 7.05 15.14
C VAL A 224 1.29 7.41 15.35
N ALA A 225 1.00 8.04 16.49
CA ALA A 225 -0.33 8.52 16.82
C ALA A 225 -0.63 9.90 16.24
N ASP A 226 0.39 10.74 16.08
CA ASP A 226 0.27 12.10 15.56
C ASP A 226 1.34 12.38 14.50
N PHE A 227 0.90 12.71 13.29
CA PHE A 227 1.78 13.04 12.16
C PHE A 227 2.02 14.55 12.02
N SER A 228 1.36 15.40 12.82
CA SER A 228 1.49 16.85 12.76
C SER A 228 2.95 17.37 12.80
N PRO A 229 3.89 16.77 13.57
CA PRO A 229 5.29 17.22 13.58
C PRO A 229 6.02 17.11 12.23
N TYR A 230 5.52 16.30 11.30
CA TYR A 230 6.09 16.16 9.96
C TYR A 230 5.54 17.18 8.96
N PHE A 231 4.65 18.08 9.38
CA PHE A 231 4.05 19.08 8.50
C PHE A 231 4.38 20.49 8.99
N ALA A 232 4.60 21.38 8.04
CA ALA A 232 4.52 22.82 8.25
C ALA A 232 3.58 23.40 7.20
N ILE A 233 2.80 24.40 7.59
CA ILE A 233 1.87 25.08 6.71
C ILE A 233 2.04 26.59 6.87
N GLU A 234 1.93 27.30 5.76
CA GLU A 234 1.92 28.76 5.71
C GLU A 234 0.81 29.20 4.74
N PRO A 235 -0.04 30.17 5.08
CA PRO A 235 -0.08 30.92 6.34
C PRO A 235 -0.75 30.14 7.50
N GLY A 236 -0.57 30.67 8.72
CA GLY A 236 -1.29 30.23 9.90
C GLY A 236 -0.73 28.96 10.57
N PRO A 237 -1.32 28.55 11.71
CA PRO A 237 -0.92 27.32 12.38
C PRO A 237 -1.49 26.09 11.69
N LEU A 238 -0.76 24.98 11.76
CA LEU A 238 -1.26 23.66 11.39
C LEU A 238 -2.41 23.26 12.34
N ALA A 239 -3.61 23.04 11.79
CA ALA A 239 -4.78 22.71 12.60
C ALA A 239 -4.77 21.24 13.06
N ALA A 240 -4.71 20.31 12.11
CA ALA A 240 -4.58 18.87 12.38
C ALA A 240 -4.06 18.13 11.14
N VAL A 241 -3.46 16.96 11.39
CA VAL A 241 -3.11 15.99 10.33
C VAL A 241 -3.79 14.66 10.64
N THR A 242 -4.61 14.18 9.72
CA THR A 242 -5.32 12.90 9.82
C THR A 242 -4.67 11.85 8.91
N ALA A 243 -4.63 10.60 9.37
CA ALA A 243 -4.12 9.48 8.58
C ALA A 243 -5.27 8.61 8.09
N GLU A 244 -5.38 8.45 6.77
CA GLU A 244 -6.45 7.70 6.10
C GLU A 244 -5.84 6.63 5.19
N GLY A 245 -5.58 5.44 5.76
CA GLY A 245 -4.95 4.34 5.03
C GLY A 245 -3.52 4.66 4.60
N THR A 246 -3.33 5.01 3.32
CA THR A 246 -2.06 5.44 2.73
C THR A 246 -1.99 6.95 2.50
N ARG A 247 -2.91 7.74 3.07
CA ARG A 247 -2.95 9.19 2.90
C ARG A 247 -2.73 9.92 4.22
N LEU A 248 -2.11 11.09 4.13
CA LEU A 248 -2.07 12.08 5.21
C LEU A 248 -2.79 13.34 4.75
N CYS A 249 -3.82 13.75 5.49
CA CYS A 249 -4.61 14.93 5.15
C CYS A 249 -4.36 16.06 6.16
N VAL A 250 -4.01 17.23 5.66
CA VAL A 250 -3.94 18.46 6.45
C VAL A 250 -5.32 19.10 6.45
N GLU A 251 -5.92 19.15 7.63
CA GLU A 251 -7.29 19.60 7.86
C GLU A 251 -7.36 21.10 8.14
N GLY A 252 -8.57 21.67 8.08
CA GLY A 252 -8.85 23.00 8.60
C GLY A 252 -8.32 24.15 7.74
N LEU A 253 -8.15 23.92 6.43
CA LEU A 253 -7.79 24.98 5.50
C LEU A 253 -8.95 25.97 5.33
N LYS A 254 -8.67 27.11 4.70
CA LYS A 254 -9.69 28.10 4.33
C LYS A 254 -9.80 28.24 2.83
N HIS A 255 -11.02 28.36 2.33
CA HIS A 255 -11.28 28.73 0.94
C HIS A 255 -10.78 30.15 0.66
N GLY A 256 -10.38 30.40 -0.58
CA GLY A 256 -9.88 31.71 -1.01
C GLY A 256 -8.46 32.01 -0.58
N GLU A 257 -7.75 31.07 0.05
CA GLU A 257 -6.37 31.25 0.52
C GLU A 257 -5.37 30.41 -0.30
N ARG A 258 -4.15 30.94 -0.44
CA ARG A 258 -2.99 30.19 -0.97
C ARG A 258 -2.20 29.63 0.20
N TYR A 259 -1.84 28.36 0.11
CA TYR A 259 -1.02 27.68 1.10
C TYR A 259 0.28 27.17 0.49
N LYS A 260 1.33 27.22 1.29
CA LYS A 260 2.55 26.43 1.14
C LYS A 260 2.54 25.37 2.24
N VAL A 261 2.56 24.10 1.87
CA VAL A 261 2.69 22.96 2.80
C VAL A 261 4.03 22.29 2.59
N THR A 262 4.80 22.14 3.66
CA THR A 262 6.03 21.36 3.69
C THR A 262 5.79 20.04 4.39
N VAL A 263 5.94 18.95 3.65
CA VAL A 263 5.97 17.59 4.18
C VAL A 263 7.43 17.25 4.47
N ARG A 264 7.78 17.19 5.75
CA ARG A 264 9.16 16.95 6.19
C ARG A 264 9.54 15.49 5.97
N LYS A 265 10.82 15.26 5.73
CA LYS A 265 11.44 13.93 5.78
C LYS A 265 11.25 13.29 7.15
N GLY A 266 11.41 11.97 7.18
CA GLY A 266 11.36 11.18 8.41
C GLY A 266 9.98 10.60 8.75
N ILE A 267 8.96 10.79 7.89
CA ILE A 267 7.65 10.16 8.10
C ILE A 267 7.85 8.65 8.07
N PRO A 268 7.45 7.91 9.13
CA PRO A 268 7.65 6.47 9.18
C PRO A 268 6.54 5.73 8.45
N ALA A 269 6.95 4.77 7.63
CA ALA A 269 6.04 3.81 6.99
C ALA A 269 5.72 2.64 7.94
N ALA A 270 4.75 1.82 7.57
CA ALA A 270 4.48 0.54 8.24
C ALA A 270 5.61 -0.48 8.03
N VAL A 271 6.29 -0.35 6.89
CA VAL A 271 7.56 -1.02 6.62
C VAL A 271 8.69 -0.27 7.33
N ASP A 272 9.80 -0.95 7.57
CA ASP A 272 10.98 -0.39 8.23
C ASP A 272 11.74 0.59 7.29
N ASP A 273 11.12 1.73 6.98
CA ASP A 273 11.60 2.82 6.11
C ASP A 273 10.98 4.15 6.56
N THR A 274 11.62 5.25 6.20
CA THR A 274 11.17 6.63 6.47
C THR A 274 11.32 7.50 5.23
N SER A 275 10.49 8.55 5.11
CA SER A 275 10.58 9.45 3.96
C SER A 275 11.94 10.14 3.92
N ALA A 276 12.63 10.06 2.77
CA ALA A 276 14.03 10.45 2.70
C ALA A 276 14.25 11.97 2.55
N LYS A 277 13.27 12.68 1.98
CA LYS A 277 13.40 14.08 1.59
C LYS A 277 12.17 14.90 1.94
N ASP A 278 12.40 16.17 2.24
CA ASP A 278 11.34 17.16 2.38
C ASP A 278 10.68 17.41 1.01
N MET A 279 9.37 17.66 1.01
CA MET A 279 8.60 18.01 -0.17
C MET A 279 7.76 19.25 0.12
N GLU A 280 7.79 20.21 -0.79
CA GLU A 280 7.02 21.45 -0.69
C GLU A 280 5.93 21.49 -1.75
N PHE A 281 4.73 21.88 -1.35
CA PHE A 281 3.55 21.98 -2.19
C PHE A 281 2.93 23.36 -2.03
N GLU A 282 2.73 24.06 -3.15
CA GLU A 282 2.05 25.34 -3.17
C GLU A 282 0.76 25.23 -3.95
N PHE A 283 -0.35 25.63 -3.34
CA PHE A 283 -1.65 25.52 -3.97
C PHE A 283 -2.64 26.58 -3.48
N TYR A 284 -3.70 26.79 -4.24
CA TYR A 284 -4.79 27.69 -3.92
C TYR A 284 -6.05 26.88 -3.63
N VAL A 285 -6.65 27.10 -2.46
CA VAL A 285 -7.93 26.49 -2.08
C VAL A 285 -9.03 27.31 -2.72
N LYS A 286 -9.66 26.75 -3.75
CA LYS A 286 -10.75 27.40 -4.48
C LYS A 286 -12.00 27.43 -3.60
N ASP A 287 -12.89 28.39 -3.84
CA ASP A 287 -14.24 28.34 -3.29
C ASP A 287 -14.94 27.03 -3.70
N ARG A 288 -15.89 26.60 -2.86
CA ARG A 288 -16.71 25.41 -3.09
C ARG A 288 -17.45 25.56 -4.41
N SER A 289 -17.55 24.46 -5.15
CA SER A 289 -18.34 24.42 -6.37
C SER A 289 -19.81 24.75 -6.04
N PRO A 290 -20.49 25.59 -6.84
CA PRO A 290 -21.92 25.85 -6.65
C PRO A 290 -22.68 24.53 -6.62
N SER A 291 -23.48 24.32 -5.58
CA SER A 291 -24.29 23.11 -5.48
C SER A 291 -25.60 23.35 -4.75
N VAL A 292 -26.57 22.52 -5.08
CA VAL A 292 -27.91 22.52 -4.50
C VAL A 292 -28.31 21.07 -4.24
N ARG A 293 -28.82 20.76 -3.04
CA ARG A 293 -29.21 19.41 -2.63
C ARG A 293 -30.34 19.44 -1.61
N PHE A 294 -31.17 18.39 -1.59
CA PHE A 294 -32.15 18.21 -0.52
C PHE A 294 -31.51 17.64 0.76
N THR A 295 -32.06 17.93 1.94
CA THR A 295 -31.50 17.46 3.23
C THR A 295 -31.67 15.95 3.46
N GLY A 296 -32.65 15.33 2.81
CA GLY A 296 -32.99 13.90 2.95
C GLY A 296 -33.47 13.27 1.65
N ASN A 297 -33.62 11.94 1.67
CA ASN A 297 -33.89 11.13 0.47
C ASN A 297 -35.38 10.85 0.26
N SER A 298 -36.21 11.12 1.26
CA SER A 298 -37.66 10.95 1.18
C SER A 298 -38.37 12.03 2.00
N PHE A 299 -39.37 12.64 1.38
CA PHE A 299 -40.22 13.64 2.03
C PHE A 299 -41.68 13.26 1.75
N VAL A 300 -42.46 13.09 2.81
CA VAL A 300 -43.91 12.90 2.69
C VAL A 300 -44.55 14.26 2.89
N LEU A 301 -45.19 14.78 1.84
CA LEU A 301 -45.96 16.03 1.92
C LEU A 301 -47.30 15.75 2.66
N PRO A 302 -47.50 16.26 3.88
CA PRO A 302 -48.80 16.18 4.54
C PRO A 302 -49.81 17.12 3.86
N ARG A 303 -51.09 16.75 3.83
CA ARG A 303 -52.17 17.55 3.20
C ARG A 303 -52.46 18.89 3.90
N THR A 304 -51.94 19.12 5.10
CA THR A 304 -52.22 20.32 5.91
C THR A 304 -50.99 20.78 6.71
N GLY A 305 -50.74 22.10 6.74
CA GLY A 305 -49.67 22.77 7.49
C GLY A 305 -48.68 23.52 6.59
N GLN A 306 -47.93 24.51 7.12
CA GLN A 306 -46.84 25.14 6.36
C GLN A 306 -45.62 24.22 6.33
N ASN A 307 -45.31 23.61 5.19
CA ASN A 307 -44.15 22.73 5.06
C ASN A 307 -43.57 22.79 3.65
N GLY A 308 -42.43 23.45 3.48
CA GLY A 308 -41.64 23.39 2.25
C GLY A 308 -40.61 22.26 2.28
N ILE A 309 -40.12 21.85 1.11
CA ILE A 309 -39.06 20.84 1.03
C ILE A 309 -37.71 21.52 1.33
N PRO A 310 -36.96 21.10 2.37
CA PRO A 310 -35.71 21.74 2.73
C PRO A 310 -34.62 21.50 1.67
N LEU A 311 -34.11 22.59 1.15
CA LEU A 311 -33.08 22.68 0.12
C LEU A 311 -31.84 23.34 0.72
N ILE A 312 -30.69 22.68 0.61
CA ILE A 312 -29.39 23.23 0.95
C ILE A 312 -28.71 23.72 -0.32
N SER A 313 -28.29 24.98 -0.33
CA SER A 313 -27.47 25.58 -1.38
C SER A 313 -26.12 26.03 -0.82
N VAL A 314 -25.09 25.97 -1.66
CA VAL A 314 -23.80 26.63 -1.43
C VAL A 314 -23.37 27.31 -2.72
N ASN A 315 -22.86 28.55 -2.61
CA ASN A 315 -22.33 29.34 -3.73
C ASN A 315 -23.26 29.44 -4.96
N SER A 316 -24.57 29.23 -4.77
CA SER A 316 -25.58 29.28 -5.82
C SER A 316 -26.64 30.29 -5.42
N ARG A 317 -26.84 31.33 -6.23
CA ARG A 317 -27.86 32.37 -6.00
C ARG A 317 -29.26 31.93 -6.42
N GLU A 318 -29.32 30.91 -7.27
CA GLU A 318 -30.56 30.39 -7.82
C GLU A 318 -30.49 28.87 -7.90
N ALA A 319 -31.59 28.22 -7.55
CA ALA A 319 -31.79 26.79 -7.71
C ALA A 319 -32.86 26.57 -8.78
N LYS A 320 -32.51 25.86 -9.85
CA LYS A 320 -33.48 25.36 -10.82
C LYS A 320 -34.10 24.07 -10.29
N LEU A 321 -35.42 24.08 -10.16
CA LEU A 321 -36.20 22.99 -9.61
C LEU A 321 -37.11 22.41 -10.69
N GLN A 322 -37.20 21.08 -10.75
CA GLN A 322 -38.10 20.37 -11.65
C GLN A 322 -38.85 19.29 -10.88
N LEU A 323 -40.16 19.19 -11.12
CA LEU A 323 -41.03 18.20 -10.51
C LEU A 323 -41.53 17.23 -11.56
N TYR A 324 -41.31 15.94 -11.31
CA TYR A 324 -41.72 14.85 -12.17
C TYR A 324 -42.77 14.00 -11.46
N GLN A 325 -43.89 13.72 -12.13
CA GLN A 325 -44.85 12.70 -11.70
C GLN A 325 -44.41 11.35 -12.25
N ILE A 326 -44.22 10.36 -11.38
CA ILE A 326 -43.87 9.00 -11.80
C ILE A 326 -45.15 8.31 -12.29
N GLY A 327 -45.09 7.73 -13.49
CA GLY A 327 -46.24 7.04 -14.07
C GLY A 327 -46.61 5.75 -13.31
N ASP A 328 -47.91 5.44 -13.24
CA ASP A 328 -48.46 4.29 -12.49
C ASP A 328 -47.82 2.95 -12.88
N ARG A 329 -47.37 2.80 -14.14
CA ARG A 329 -46.72 1.58 -14.64
C ARG A 329 -45.31 1.35 -14.07
N ASN A 330 -44.63 2.43 -13.66
CA ASN A 330 -43.27 2.40 -13.13
C ASN A 330 -43.24 2.55 -11.59
N LEU A 331 -44.40 2.65 -10.96
CA LEU A 331 -44.54 2.91 -9.53
C LEU A 331 -43.98 1.75 -8.68
N MET A 332 -44.28 0.51 -9.06
CA MET A 332 -43.78 -0.69 -8.36
C MET A 332 -42.26 -0.85 -8.50
N ALA A 333 -41.70 -0.63 -9.69
CA ALA A 333 -40.26 -0.70 -9.93
C ALA A 333 -39.49 0.40 -9.19
N SER A 334 -40.05 1.61 -9.11
CA SER A 334 -39.44 2.74 -8.40
C SER A 334 -39.46 2.55 -6.88
N ILE A 335 -40.52 1.96 -6.31
CA ILE A 335 -40.66 1.70 -4.86
C ILE A 335 -39.85 0.46 -4.42
N MET A 336 -39.69 -0.54 -5.30
CA MET A 336 -38.93 -1.76 -5.02
C MET A 336 -37.42 -1.63 -5.32
N GLY A 337 -37.02 -0.64 -6.12
CA GLY A 337 -35.62 -0.36 -6.45
C GLY A 337 -34.84 0.26 -5.28
N SER A 338 -33.53 0.07 -5.26
CA SER A 338 -32.60 0.72 -4.31
C SER A 338 -32.62 2.26 -4.40
N ASP A 339 -33.12 2.80 -5.50
CA ASP A 339 -33.01 4.21 -5.88
C ASP A 339 -33.94 5.14 -5.09
N PHE A 340 -35.07 4.64 -4.60
CA PHE A 340 -35.98 5.42 -3.74
C PHE A 340 -35.38 5.76 -2.36
N ARG A 341 -34.37 5.01 -1.93
CA ARG A 341 -33.70 5.23 -0.63
C ARG A 341 -32.35 5.93 -0.77
N SER A 342 -31.81 6.07 -1.98
CA SER A 342 -30.52 6.72 -2.23
C SER A 342 -30.72 8.19 -2.59
N ARG A 343 -29.64 8.98 -2.53
CA ARG A 343 -29.68 10.36 -3.05
C ARG A 343 -29.75 10.29 -4.58
N ILE A 344 -30.64 11.07 -5.16
CA ILE A 344 -30.78 11.15 -6.62
C ILE A 344 -29.52 11.84 -7.17
N SER A 345 -28.72 11.07 -7.91
CA SER A 345 -27.57 11.59 -8.65
C SER A 345 -28.03 12.33 -9.91
N GLY A 346 -27.13 13.09 -10.54
CA GLY A 346 -27.43 13.71 -11.84
C GLY A 346 -27.90 12.69 -12.89
N TYR A 347 -27.24 11.53 -12.97
CA TYR A 347 -27.64 10.46 -13.88
C TYR A 347 -29.03 9.91 -13.59
N THR A 348 -29.37 9.72 -12.30
CA THR A 348 -30.70 9.26 -11.89
C THR A 348 -31.77 10.31 -12.21
N ALA A 349 -31.45 11.59 -12.04
CA ALA A 349 -32.35 12.69 -12.41
C ALA A 349 -32.63 12.69 -13.93
N ASP A 350 -31.61 12.47 -14.76
CA ASP A 350 -31.74 12.40 -16.21
C ASP A 350 -32.60 11.19 -16.66
N ASP A 351 -32.37 9.99 -16.09
CA ASP A 351 -33.18 8.80 -16.42
C ASP A 351 -34.66 8.97 -16.00
N ILE A 352 -34.92 9.64 -14.87
CA ILE A 352 -36.27 10.01 -14.46
C ILE A 352 -36.90 10.98 -15.46
N ALA A 353 -36.17 12.00 -15.91
CA ALA A 353 -36.67 12.98 -16.86
C ALA A 353 -36.99 12.36 -18.23
N ASP A 354 -36.17 11.42 -18.69
CA ASP A 354 -36.26 10.89 -20.05
C ASP A 354 -37.18 9.67 -20.18
N ARG A 355 -37.32 8.85 -19.12
CA ARG A 355 -37.96 7.52 -19.25
C ARG A 355 -39.07 7.25 -18.25
N ASN A 356 -38.92 7.70 -17.01
CA ASN A 356 -39.75 7.20 -15.90
C ASN A 356 -40.75 8.22 -15.36
N GLY A 357 -40.50 9.51 -15.58
CA GLY A 357 -41.28 10.62 -15.05
C GLY A 357 -41.86 11.50 -16.16
N LYS A 358 -43.01 12.10 -15.86
CA LYS A 358 -43.59 13.19 -16.64
C LYS A 358 -43.29 14.50 -15.94
N LEU A 359 -42.62 15.44 -16.62
CA LEU A 359 -42.43 16.81 -16.09
C LEU A 359 -43.81 17.46 -15.89
N VAL A 360 -44.11 17.85 -14.65
CA VAL A 360 -45.37 18.52 -14.29
C VAL A 360 -45.18 19.96 -13.85
N TRP A 361 -43.97 20.33 -13.42
CA TRP A 361 -43.62 21.69 -13.07
C TRP A 361 -42.11 21.95 -13.17
N GLU A 362 -41.75 23.18 -13.50
CA GLU A 362 -40.39 23.69 -13.50
C GLU A 362 -40.40 25.13 -12.97
N GLY A 363 -39.41 25.48 -12.16
CA GLY A 363 -39.27 26.82 -11.62
C GLY A 363 -37.85 27.12 -11.17
N VAL A 364 -37.59 28.39 -10.90
CA VAL A 364 -36.35 28.87 -10.30
C VAL A 364 -36.67 29.46 -8.94
N MET A 365 -35.91 29.06 -7.94
CA MET A 365 -35.98 29.58 -6.59
C MET A 365 -34.71 30.37 -6.30
N GLU A 366 -34.85 31.61 -5.85
CA GLU A 366 -33.71 32.37 -5.33
C GLU A 366 -33.23 31.75 -4.02
N THR A 367 -31.91 31.65 -3.87
CA THR A 367 -31.24 31.10 -2.70
C THR A 367 -30.21 32.09 -2.17
N PRO A 368 -30.16 32.38 -0.87
CA PRO A 368 -29.06 33.15 -0.31
C PRO A 368 -27.73 32.42 -0.56
N ALA A 369 -26.71 33.15 -0.99
CA ALA A 369 -25.42 32.59 -1.38
C ALA A 369 -24.24 33.31 -0.69
N PRO A 370 -24.16 33.30 0.66
CA PRO A 370 -22.91 33.63 1.35
C PRO A 370 -21.79 32.68 0.88
N ASN A 371 -20.57 33.20 0.75
CA ASN A 371 -19.47 32.45 0.15
C ASN A 371 -19.06 31.27 1.05
N ASN A 372 -19.03 30.08 0.49
CA ASN A 372 -18.64 28.80 1.10
C ASN A 372 -19.50 28.33 2.28
N GLU A 373 -20.68 28.91 2.47
CA GLU A 373 -21.60 28.57 3.56
C GLU A 373 -22.81 27.78 3.03
N ASP A 374 -23.18 26.71 3.75
CA ASP A 374 -24.42 25.96 3.49
C ASP A 374 -25.62 26.78 4.00
N VAL A 375 -26.52 27.17 3.10
CA VAL A 375 -27.79 27.82 3.45
C VAL A 375 -28.93 26.85 3.24
N THR A 376 -29.78 26.69 4.26
CA THR A 376 -31.02 25.92 4.13
C THR A 376 -32.20 26.85 3.89
N ALA A 377 -32.90 26.64 2.77
CA ALA A 377 -34.16 27.31 2.44
C ALA A 377 -35.26 26.27 2.23
N ALA A 378 -36.53 26.67 2.33
CA ALA A 378 -37.66 25.78 2.11
C ALA A 378 -38.29 26.06 0.74
N VAL A 379 -38.42 25.03 -0.10
CA VAL A 379 -39.14 25.13 -1.38
C VAL A 379 -40.64 25.26 -1.08
N PRO A 380 -41.31 26.37 -1.44
CA PRO A 380 -42.70 26.61 -1.06
C PRO A 380 -43.66 25.86 -1.99
N ILE A 381 -43.92 24.58 -1.70
CA ILE A 381 -44.73 23.68 -2.52
C ILE A 381 -46.17 24.20 -2.71
N ASP A 382 -46.84 24.60 -1.62
CA ASP A 382 -48.26 24.98 -1.66
C ASP A 382 -48.53 26.25 -2.48
N GLU A 383 -47.56 27.18 -2.48
CA GLU A 383 -47.66 28.44 -3.21
C GLU A 383 -47.27 28.30 -4.69
N THR A 384 -46.41 27.33 -5.03
CA THR A 384 -45.79 27.23 -6.37
C THR A 384 -46.33 26.12 -7.25
N LEU A 385 -46.84 25.02 -6.67
CA LEU A 385 -47.19 23.80 -7.40
C LEU A 385 -48.68 23.61 -7.65
N GLY A 386 -49.55 24.44 -7.06
CA GLY A 386 -51.01 24.33 -7.21
C GLY A 386 -51.56 22.98 -6.74
N ALA A 387 -52.71 22.56 -7.29
CA ALA A 387 -53.34 21.31 -6.90
C ALA A 387 -52.66 20.10 -7.58
N LEU A 388 -51.83 19.37 -6.84
CA LEU A 388 -51.22 18.12 -7.29
C LEU A 388 -52.22 16.95 -7.20
N SER A 389 -52.32 16.15 -8.26
CA SER A 389 -53.09 14.89 -8.25
C SER A 389 -52.44 13.87 -7.29
N PRO A 390 -53.20 12.94 -6.68
CA PRO A 390 -52.62 11.87 -5.89
C PRO A 390 -51.62 11.04 -6.72
N GLY A 391 -50.40 10.82 -6.22
CA GLY A 391 -49.37 10.07 -6.92
C GLY A 391 -47.98 10.22 -6.29
N LEU A 392 -46.98 9.55 -6.90
CA LEU A 392 -45.58 9.67 -6.53
C LEU A 392 -44.92 10.77 -7.36
N TYR A 393 -44.22 11.67 -6.68
CA TYR A 393 -43.49 12.77 -7.30
C TYR A 393 -42.01 12.73 -6.92
N VAL A 394 -41.17 13.12 -7.87
CA VAL A 394 -39.73 13.30 -7.69
C VAL A 394 -39.39 14.74 -8.02
N MET A 395 -38.78 15.43 -7.07
CA MET A 395 -38.22 16.76 -7.30
C MET A 395 -36.71 16.66 -7.50
N THR A 396 -36.20 17.30 -8.53
CA THR A 396 -34.76 17.45 -8.79
C THR A 396 -34.38 18.91 -8.65
N ALA A 397 -33.14 19.16 -8.25
CA ALA A 397 -32.59 20.49 -8.08
C ALA A 397 -31.18 20.56 -8.66
N LYS A 398 -30.86 21.68 -9.31
CA LYS A 398 -29.51 22.00 -9.77
C LYS A 398 -29.23 23.49 -9.66
N PRO A 399 -27.96 23.91 -9.49
CA PRO A 399 -27.58 25.32 -9.64
C PRO A 399 -28.03 25.87 -10.99
N ALA A 400 -28.55 27.11 -11.02
CA ALA A 400 -29.00 27.74 -12.28
C ALA A 400 -27.82 28.29 -13.12
N SER A 401 -26.69 28.61 -12.50
CA SER A 401 -25.43 28.99 -13.14
C SER A 401 -24.30 28.08 -12.67
N LEU A 402 -23.43 27.69 -13.60
CA LEU A 402 -22.22 26.88 -13.36
C LEU A 402 -20.98 27.75 -13.30
#